data_AF-A0A1L6ZPG9-F1
#
_entry.id   AF-A0A1L6ZPG9-F1
#
_cell.length_a   1.000
_cell.length_b   1.000
_cell.length_c   1.000
_cell.angle_alpha   90.00
_cell.angle_beta   90.00
_cell.angle_gamma   90.00
#
_symmetry.space_group_name_H-M   'P 1'
#
loop_
_entity.id
_entity.type
_entity.pdbx_description
1 polymer ?
#
loop_
_entity_poly.entity_id
_entity_poly.type
_entity_poly.pdbx_seq_one_letter_code
_entity_poly.pdbx_strand_id
1 'polypeptide(L)'
;MMARLSPTQRAKLVKICGRLGSNHDGERAAAALLASRLLTEAGLDWEQVLSASAIEPFQAATEDRNFMAEMRAARERAARNPWGRPGQHPDLRFLWENSDYLTGDERVALSQKVNAARSDLTPRQAKLVAFLLEQVKLRMKQRGAAA
;
A
#
# COMPACT_ATOMS: atom_id res chain seq x y z
N MET A 1 -31.36 -12.06 -21.36
CA MET A 1 -29.95 -12.42 -21.06
C MET A 1 -29.57 -11.63 -19.80
N MET A 2 -29.10 -12.27 -18.72
CA MET A 2 -28.68 -11.52 -17.53
C MET A 2 -27.34 -10.83 -17.82
N ALA A 3 -27.34 -9.51 -17.94
CA ALA A 3 -26.11 -8.74 -18.04
C ALA A 3 -25.27 -8.96 -16.78
N ARG A 4 -23.96 -9.20 -16.95
CA ARG A 4 -23.03 -9.47 -15.84
C ARG A 4 -21.67 -8.88 -16.18
N LEU A 5 -21.01 -8.30 -15.18
CA LEU A 5 -19.62 -7.88 -15.32
C LEU A 5 -18.70 -9.10 -15.43
N SER A 6 -17.77 -9.06 -16.38
CA SER A 6 -16.65 -10.00 -16.39
C SER A 6 -15.78 -9.84 -15.14
N PRO A 7 -14.98 -10.86 -14.76
CA PRO A 7 -14.07 -10.76 -13.61
C PRO A 7 -13.13 -9.55 -13.69
N THR A 8 -12.59 -9.26 -14.87
CA THR A 8 -11.70 -8.11 -15.11
C THR A 8 -12.44 -6.78 -14.93
N GLN A 9 -13.67 -6.66 -15.44
CA GLN A 9 -14.49 -5.46 -15.25
C GLN A 9 -14.88 -5.29 -13.78
N ARG A 10 -15.19 -6.37 -13.06
CA ARG A 10 -15.46 -6.34 -11.61
C ARG A 10 -14.24 -5.83 -10.83
N ALA A 11 -13.05 -6.35 -11.11
CA ALA A 11 -11.82 -5.87 -10.49
C ALA A 11 -11.54 -4.39 -10.80
N LYS A 12 -11.84 -3.94 -12.03
CA LYS A 12 -11.75 -2.53 -12.43
C LYS A 12 -12.76 -1.66 -11.67
N LEU A 13 -14.01 -2.10 -11.53
CA LEU A 13 -15.05 -1.40 -10.78
C LEU A 13 -14.65 -1.21 -9.32
N VAL A 14 -14.13 -2.26 -8.66
CA VAL A 14 -13.64 -2.17 -7.27
C VAL A 14 -12.56 -1.09 -7.10
N LYS A 15 -11.59 -1.04 -8.02
CA LYS A 15 -10.52 0.00 -8.00
C LYS A 15 -11.09 1.41 -8.17
N ILE A 16 -12.07 1.58 -9.06
CA ILE A 16 -12.73 2.87 -9.28
C ILE A 16 -13.52 3.29 -8.03
N CYS A 17 -14.32 2.38 -7.45
CA CYS A 17 -15.10 2.65 -6.25
C CYS A 17 -14.22 3.02 -5.05
N GLY A 18 -13.01 2.47 -4.94
CA GLY A 18 -12.03 2.87 -3.93
C GLY A 18 -11.62 4.34 -3.99
N ARG A 19 -11.81 5.03 -5.12
CA ARG A 19 -11.51 6.46 -5.29
C ARG A 19 -12.68 7.38 -4.93
N LEU A 20 -13.88 6.84 -4.71
CA LEU A 20 -15.06 7.63 -4.31
C LEU A 20 -14.87 8.29 -2.93
N GLY A 21 -13.97 7.78 -2.10
CA GLY A 21 -13.57 8.39 -0.82
C GLY A 21 -12.42 9.39 -0.90
N SER A 22 -12.00 9.84 -2.08
CA SER A 22 -10.89 10.79 -2.20
C SER A 22 -11.21 12.16 -1.58
N ASN A 23 -10.21 12.81 -0.98
CA ASN A 23 -10.30 14.18 -0.46
C ASN A 23 -10.38 15.23 -1.58
N HIS A 24 -10.19 14.84 -2.83
CA HIS A 24 -10.27 15.74 -3.99
C HIS A 24 -11.59 15.56 -4.72
N ASP A 25 -12.38 16.63 -4.80
CA ASP A 25 -13.71 16.63 -5.40
C ASP A 25 -13.70 16.16 -6.86
N GLY A 26 -12.72 16.62 -7.63
CA GLY A 26 -12.54 16.22 -9.03
C GLY A 26 -12.25 14.73 -9.19
N GLU A 27 -11.55 14.11 -8.23
CA GLU A 27 -11.30 12.67 -8.26
C GLU A 27 -12.54 11.86 -7.93
N ARG A 28 -13.36 12.31 -6.97
CA ARG A 28 -14.63 11.65 -6.65
C ARG A 28 -15.59 11.71 -7.83
N ALA A 29 -15.73 12.88 -8.46
CA ALA A 29 -16.57 13.06 -9.63
C ALA A 29 -16.09 12.19 -10.82
N ALA A 30 -14.78 12.17 -11.08
CA ALA A 30 -14.20 11.33 -12.12
C ALA A 30 -14.41 9.83 -11.84
N ALA A 31 -14.27 9.39 -10.60
CA ALA A 31 -14.50 8.01 -10.20
C ALA A 31 -15.97 7.60 -10.37
N ALA A 32 -16.91 8.44 -9.94
CA ALA A 32 -18.34 8.19 -10.12
C ALA A 32 -18.70 8.07 -11.61
N LEU A 33 -18.18 8.97 -12.45
CA LEU A 33 -18.40 8.93 -13.89
C LEU A 33 -17.83 7.66 -14.53
N LEU A 34 -16.62 7.26 -14.15
CA LEU A 34 -15.98 6.05 -14.67
C LEU A 34 -16.73 4.79 -14.25
N ALA A 35 -17.23 4.73 -13.02
CA ALA A 35 -18.02 3.60 -12.54
C ALA A 35 -19.32 3.48 -13.33
N SER A 36 -20.07 4.58 -13.47
CA SER A 36 -21.32 4.59 -14.23
C SER A 36 -21.10 4.20 -15.70
N ARG A 37 -20.05 4.71 -16.36
CA ARG A 37 -19.72 4.33 -17.74
C ARG A 37 -19.43 2.85 -17.88
N LEU A 38 -18.62 2.28 -16.98
CA LEU A 38 -18.29 0.86 -17.00
C LEU A 38 -19.54 -0.03 -16.89
N LEU A 39 -20.49 0.36 -16.03
CA LEU A 39 -21.75 -0.36 -15.88
C LEU A 39 -22.60 -0.25 -17.15
N THR A 40 -22.76 0.95 -17.69
CA THR A 40 -23.54 1.18 -18.92
C THR A 40 -22.93 0.42 -20.12
N GLU A 41 -21.60 0.42 -20.27
CA GLU A 41 -20.90 -0.35 -21.31
C GLU A 41 -21.12 -1.86 -21.17
N ALA A 42 -21.37 -2.34 -19.95
CA ALA A 42 -21.72 -3.73 -19.66
C ALA A 42 -23.23 -4.02 -19.72
N GLY A 43 -24.06 -3.04 -20.11
CA GLY A 43 -25.52 -3.16 -20.14
C GLY A 43 -26.16 -3.27 -18.75
N LEU A 44 -25.52 -2.68 -17.74
CA LEU A 44 -25.94 -2.70 -16.34
C LEU A 44 -26.24 -1.29 -15.83
N ASP A 45 -27.17 -1.19 -14.89
CA ASP A 45 -27.39 -0.02 -14.05
C ASP A 45 -27.00 -0.28 -12.57
N TRP A 46 -27.07 0.75 -11.74
CA TRP A 46 -26.73 0.65 -10.33
C TRP A 46 -27.74 -0.17 -9.50
N GLU A 47 -29.01 -0.17 -9.88
CA GLU A 47 -30.04 -0.95 -9.18
C GLU A 47 -29.75 -2.45 -9.33
N GLN A 48 -29.41 -2.88 -10.54
CA GLN A 48 -29.03 -4.26 -10.86
C GLN A 48 -27.75 -4.71 -10.16
N VAL A 49 -26.79 -3.79 -9.96
CA VAL A 49 -25.53 -4.08 -9.24
C VAL A 49 -25.76 -4.23 -7.74
N LEU A 50 -26.64 -3.41 -7.16
CA LEU A 50 -26.94 -3.42 -5.73
C LEU A 50 -27.97 -4.48 -5.35
N SER A 51 -28.78 -4.93 -6.30
CA SER A 51 -29.72 -6.04 -6.13
C SER A 51 -28.95 -7.35 -5.94
N ALA A 52 -29.07 -7.94 -4.74
CA ALA A 52 -28.31 -9.10 -4.26
C ALA A 52 -28.33 -10.35 -5.17
N SER A 53 -29.18 -10.39 -6.21
CA SER A 53 -29.28 -11.51 -7.15
C SER A 53 -28.14 -11.58 -8.19
N ALA A 54 -27.30 -10.54 -8.31
CA ALA A 54 -26.11 -10.54 -9.17
C ALA A 54 -24.82 -10.97 -8.45
N ILE A 55 -24.89 -11.13 -7.12
CA ILE A 55 -23.76 -11.55 -6.28
C ILE A 55 -23.93 -13.06 -6.05
N GLU A 56 -23.47 -13.87 -7.01
CA GLU A 56 -22.99 -15.21 -6.65
C GLU A 56 -22.06 -15.04 -5.44
N PRO A 57 -22.13 -15.91 -4.42
CA PRO A 57 -21.13 -15.91 -3.37
C PRO A 57 -19.78 -15.91 -4.08
N PHE A 58 -18.94 -14.91 -3.78
CA PHE A 58 -17.57 -14.87 -4.26
C PHE A 58 -17.03 -16.27 -4.04
N GLN A 59 -16.82 -17.03 -5.13
CA GLN A 59 -16.27 -18.37 -5.04
C GLN A 59 -14.81 -18.17 -4.64
N ALA A 60 -14.60 -17.96 -3.35
CA ALA A 60 -13.32 -17.93 -2.66
C ALA A 60 -12.62 -19.30 -2.73
N ALA A 61 -13.03 -20.21 -3.61
CA ALA A 61 -12.63 -21.61 -3.57
C ALA A 61 -11.51 -21.98 -4.55
N THR A 62 -11.12 -21.10 -5.48
CA THR A 62 -10.08 -21.40 -6.47
C THR A 62 -8.92 -20.40 -6.52
N GLU A 63 -9.12 -19.14 -6.15
CA GLU A 63 -8.01 -18.18 -5.98
C GLU A 63 -7.29 -18.33 -4.62
N ASP A 64 -7.91 -19.02 -3.65
CA ASP A 64 -7.45 -19.06 -2.25
C ASP A 64 -6.25 -19.99 -2.02
N ARG A 65 -6.03 -21.01 -2.86
CA ARG A 65 -4.80 -21.83 -2.74
C ARG A 65 -3.55 -21.07 -3.17
N ASN A 66 -3.62 -20.33 -4.27
CA ASN A 66 -2.50 -19.51 -4.73
C ASN A 66 -2.35 -18.26 -3.87
N PHE A 67 -3.45 -17.63 -3.47
CA PHE A 67 -3.41 -16.49 -2.56
C PHE A 67 -2.85 -16.88 -1.18
N MET A 68 -3.32 -17.97 -0.58
CA MET A 68 -2.77 -18.44 0.71
C MET A 68 -1.35 -18.99 0.58
N ALA A 69 -1.00 -19.63 -0.53
CA ALA A 69 0.38 -20.01 -0.81
C ALA A 69 1.29 -18.78 -0.99
N GLU A 70 0.83 -17.75 -1.70
CA GLU A 70 1.54 -16.48 -1.84
C GLU A 70 1.62 -15.74 -0.51
N MET A 71 0.57 -15.77 0.31
CA MET A 71 0.52 -15.12 1.61
C MET A 71 1.38 -15.87 2.63
N ARG A 72 1.43 -17.20 2.58
CA ARG A 72 2.35 -18.05 3.36
C ARG A 72 3.79 -17.82 2.90
N ALA A 73 4.06 -17.79 1.60
CA ALA A 73 5.37 -17.47 1.04
C ALA A 73 5.79 -16.02 1.33
N ALA A 74 4.85 -15.07 1.39
CA ALA A 74 5.11 -13.69 1.81
C ALA A 74 5.43 -13.64 3.30
N ARG A 75 4.70 -14.37 4.15
CA ARG A 75 5.01 -14.52 5.58
C ARG A 75 6.35 -15.19 5.83
N GLU A 76 6.71 -16.23 5.08
CA GLU A 76 8.00 -16.90 5.18
C GLU A 76 9.14 -16.06 4.62
N ARG A 77 8.89 -15.23 3.60
CA ARG A 77 9.86 -14.23 3.12
C ARG A 77 10.04 -13.12 4.15
N ALA A 78 8.96 -12.67 4.79
CA ALA A 78 8.99 -11.71 5.89
C ALA A 78 9.74 -12.27 7.11
N ALA A 79 9.50 -13.54 7.46
CA ALA A 79 10.18 -14.22 8.57
C ALA A 79 11.68 -14.47 8.29
N ARG A 80 12.06 -14.57 7.02
CA ARG A 80 13.47 -14.66 6.59
C ARG A 80 14.12 -13.30 6.33
N ASN A 81 13.36 -12.21 6.39
CA ASN A 81 13.89 -10.87 6.22
C ASN A 81 14.41 -10.36 7.57
N PRO A 82 15.70 -10.03 7.71
CA PRO A 82 16.29 -9.59 8.98
C PRO A 82 15.70 -8.27 9.52
N TRP A 83 14.84 -7.59 8.76
CA TRP A 83 14.39 -6.23 9.03
C TRP A 83 12.88 -6.09 9.41
N GLY A 84 12.10 -7.17 9.52
CA GLY A 84 10.75 -7.18 10.12
C GLY A 84 9.72 -6.14 9.64
N ARG A 85 8.66 -5.89 10.44
CA ARG A 85 7.62 -4.87 10.18
C ARG A 85 8.15 -3.46 10.48
N PRO A 86 7.78 -2.41 9.69
CA PRO A 86 8.31 -1.05 9.87
C PRO A 86 8.16 -0.47 11.28
N GLY A 87 7.05 -0.77 11.98
CA GLY A 87 6.79 -0.29 13.34
C GLY A 87 7.52 -1.03 14.47
N GLN A 88 8.23 -2.12 14.16
CA GLN A 88 9.00 -2.91 15.13
C GLN A 88 10.51 -2.82 14.88
N HIS A 89 10.93 -1.97 13.95
CA HIS A 89 12.32 -1.91 13.53
C HIS A 89 13.14 -1.00 14.46
N PRO A 90 14.09 -1.54 15.24
CA PRO A 90 14.88 -0.75 16.18
C PRO A 90 15.62 0.39 15.50
N ASP A 91 16.07 0.20 14.24
CA ASP A 91 16.77 1.25 13.50
C ASP A 91 15.85 2.36 12.98
N LEU A 92 14.61 2.04 12.60
CA LEU A 92 13.65 3.08 12.19
C LEU A 92 13.26 3.92 13.40
N ARG A 93 13.07 3.26 14.54
CA ARG A 93 12.83 3.93 15.82
C ARG A 93 14.00 4.84 16.19
N PHE A 94 15.24 4.34 16.11
CA PHE A 94 16.44 5.13 16.38
C PHE A 94 16.54 6.36 15.45
N LEU A 95 16.28 6.20 14.15
CA LEU A 95 16.28 7.33 13.20
C LEU A 95 15.20 8.37 13.52
N TRP A 96 14.03 7.92 14.00
CA TRP A 96 12.95 8.82 14.39
C TRP A 96 13.30 9.61 15.65
N GLU A 97 13.83 8.93 16.66
CA GLU A 97 14.28 9.51 17.93
C GLU A 97 15.47 10.46 17.76
N ASN A 98 16.28 10.26 16.72
CA ASN A 98 17.45 11.09 16.40
C ASN A 98 17.26 11.92 15.11
N SER A 99 16.00 12.23 14.77
CA SER A 99 15.67 12.91 13.51
C SER A 99 16.22 14.35 13.41
N ASP A 100 16.68 14.94 14.52
CA ASP A 100 17.36 16.23 14.55
C ASP A 100 18.75 16.21 13.89
N TYR A 101 19.33 15.03 13.71
CA TYR A 101 20.59 14.84 12.97
C TYR A 101 20.37 14.62 11.47
N LEU A 102 19.10 14.51 11.03
CA LEU A 102 18.74 14.39 9.62
C LEU A 102 18.50 15.77 9.00
N THR A 103 18.90 15.94 7.75
CA THR A 103 18.55 17.13 6.96
C THR A 103 17.05 17.14 6.64
N GLY A 104 16.54 18.28 6.17
CA GLY A 104 15.14 18.39 5.72
C GLY A 104 14.81 17.34 4.64
N ASP A 105 15.69 17.19 3.66
CA ASP A 105 15.51 16.25 2.55
C ASP A 105 15.60 14.79 2.99
N GLU A 106 16.47 14.47 3.94
CA GLU A 106 16.59 13.11 4.50
C GLU A 106 15.34 12.72 5.30
N ARG A 107 14.76 13.66 6.06
CA ARG A 107 13.48 13.46 6.77
C ARG A 107 12.32 13.22 5.80
N VAL A 108 12.26 14.00 4.72
CA VAL A 108 11.24 13.80 3.67
C VAL A 108 11.43 12.45 2.97
N ALA A 109 12.67 12.09 2.61
CA ALA A 109 12.98 10.82 1.96
C ALA A 109 12.65 9.62 2.87
N LEU A 110 12.97 9.69 4.16
CA LEU A 110 12.63 8.66 5.14
C LEU A 110 11.12 8.55 5.28
N SER A 111 10.41 9.66 5.55
CA SER A 111 8.95 9.66 5.75
C SER A 111 8.21 9.15 4.52
N GLN A 112 8.49 9.66 3.32
CA GLN A 112 7.79 9.26 2.10
C GLN A 112 8.07 7.80 1.74
N LYS A 113 9.33 7.34 1.86
CA LYS A 113 9.70 6.00 1.41
C LYS A 113 9.41 4.93 2.46
N VAL A 114 9.40 5.26 3.75
CA VAL A 114 9.06 4.32 4.83
C VAL A 114 7.56 4.30 5.11
N ASN A 115 6.84 5.43 5.10
CA ASN A 115 5.37 5.42 5.27
C ASN A 115 4.63 4.86 4.04
N ALA A 116 5.24 4.92 2.85
CA ALA A 116 4.72 4.18 1.69
C ALA A 116 4.77 2.65 1.90
N ALA A 117 5.61 2.16 2.81
CA ALA A 117 5.64 0.76 3.19
C ALA A 117 4.50 0.48 4.20
N ARG A 118 3.33 0.10 3.68
CA ARG A 118 2.23 -0.50 4.48
C ARG A 118 2.54 -1.95 4.92
N SER A 119 3.75 -2.43 4.61
CA SER A 119 4.28 -3.79 4.79
C SER A 119 5.81 -3.73 5.00
N ASP A 120 6.52 -4.85 4.91
CA ASP A 120 7.99 -4.91 5.05
C ASP A 120 8.73 -3.94 4.11
N LEU A 121 9.90 -3.47 4.55
CA LEU A 121 10.79 -2.65 3.74
C LEU A 121 11.30 -3.43 2.53
N THR A 122 11.16 -2.86 1.34
CA THR A 122 11.83 -3.35 0.13
C THR A 122 13.35 -3.28 0.29
N PRO A 123 14.14 -4.08 -0.46
CA PRO A 123 15.60 -4.02 -0.40
C PRO A 123 16.18 -2.62 -0.66
N ARG A 124 15.50 -1.81 -1.49
CA ARG A 124 15.91 -0.43 -1.78
C ARG A 124 15.63 0.49 -0.59
N GLN A 125 14.51 0.32 0.09
CA GLN A 125 14.19 1.07 1.32
C GLN A 125 15.12 0.66 2.46
N ALA A 126 15.44 -0.63 2.61
CA ALA A 126 16.39 -1.10 3.63
C ALA A 126 17.79 -0.49 3.44
N LYS A 127 18.28 -0.41 2.19
CA LYS A 127 19.56 0.27 1.88
C LYS A 127 19.53 1.75 2.24
N LEU A 128 18.40 2.43 1.99
CA LEU A 128 18.24 3.83 2.38
C LEU A 128 18.29 4.00 3.90
N VAL A 129 17.57 3.15 4.64
CA VAL A 129 17.55 3.17 6.10
C VAL A 129 18.95 2.94 6.67
N ALA A 130 19.67 1.94 6.17
CA ALA A 130 21.06 1.67 6.56
C ALA A 130 21.99 2.85 6.27
N PHE A 131 21.85 3.49 5.11
CA PHE A 131 22.64 4.67 4.76
C PHE A 131 22.36 5.83 5.73
N LEU A 132 21.10 6.11 6.04
CA LEU A 132 20.72 7.20 6.94
C LEU A 132 21.18 6.94 8.37
N LEU A 133 21.16 5.69 8.84
CA LEU A 133 21.70 5.32 10.15
C LEU A 133 23.17 5.67 10.29
N GLU A 134 23.97 5.32 9.29
CA GLU A 134 25.40 5.61 9.31
C GLU A 134 25.67 7.13 9.28
N GLN A 135 24.88 7.89 8.51
CA GLN A 135 24.96 9.36 8.51
C GLN A 135 24.63 9.96 9.88
N VAL A 136 23.56 9.50 10.53
CA VAL A 136 23.17 9.98 11.87
C VAL A 136 24.26 9.65 12.89
N LYS A 137 24.77 8.42 12.93
CA LYS A 137 25.85 8.01 13.85
C LYS A 137 27.12 8.85 13.63
N LEU A 138 27.49 9.10 12.38
CA LEU A 138 28.66 9.92 12.04
C LEU A 138 28.49 11.36 12.55
N ARG A 139 27.33 11.97 12.31
CA ARG A 139 27.03 13.35 12.76
C ARG A 139 26.94 13.46 14.28
N MET A 140 26.39 12.44 14.96
CA MET A 140 26.41 12.36 16.42
C MET A 140 27.84 12.33 16.96
N LYS A 141 28.71 11.49 16.38
CA LYS A 141 30.13 11.42 16.75
C LYS A 141 30.86 12.74 16.51
N GLN A 142 30.59 13.42 15.40
CA GLN A 142 31.19 14.72 15.08
C GLN A 142 30.73 15.82 16.05
N ARG A 143 29.46 15.84 16.45
CA ARG A 143 28.95 16.78 17.46
C ARG A 143 29.45 16.48 18.87
N GLY A 144 29.54 15.20 19.23
CA GLY A 144 30.08 14.77 20.53
C GLY A 144 31.59 14.96 20.68
N ALA A 145 32.34 15.05 19.58
CA ALA A 145 33.77 15.38 19.59
C ALA A 145 34.05 16.89 19.57
N ALA A 146 33.01 17.72 19.40
CA ALA A 146 33.10 19.19 19.37
C ALA A 146 32.59 19.85 20.67
N ALA A 147 32.26 19.04 21.68
CA ALA A 147 31.90 19.44 23.04
C ALA A 147 33.01 19.00 24.01
#